data_AF-A0A3D3Z895-F1
#
_entry.id   AF-A0A3D3Z895-F1
#
_cell.length_a   1.000
_cell.length_b   1.000
_cell.length_c   1.000
_cell.angle_alpha   90.00
_cell.angle_beta   90.00
_cell.angle_gamma   90.00
#
_symmetry.space_group_name_H-M   'P 1'
#
loop_
_entity.id
_entity.type
_entity.pdbx_description
1 polymer ?
#
loop_
_entity_poly.entity_id
_entity_poly.type
_entity_poly.pdbx_seq_one_letter_code
_entity_poly.pdbx_strand_id
1 'polypeptide(L)'
;RVGHAAIDAGADIVFGSHPHVLQPIEEYGGGIIFYSLGNFSFGGNGAPKDYDTALVQQEVIRDGEGNVRLGQLTIVPASVSSVAGRNNFQPTPYEPGTEGYDRVLSKLDETFSGPNLKID
;
A
#
# COMPACT_ATOMS: atom_id res chain seq x y z
N ARG A 1 -7.42 -0.81 14.98
CA ARG A 1 -7.34 -1.36 16.36
C ARG A 1 -5.94 -1.85 16.71
N VAL A 2 -5.41 -2.93 16.11
CA VAL A 2 -4.02 -3.38 16.39
C VAL A 2 -2.99 -2.35 15.91
N GLY A 3 -3.22 -1.74 14.74
CA GLY A 3 -2.34 -0.68 14.22
C GLY A 3 -2.25 0.52 15.17
N HIS A 4 -3.39 1.11 15.54
CA HIS A 4 -3.44 2.18 16.55
C HIS A 4 -2.75 1.80 17.86
N ALA A 5 -3.03 0.61 18.41
CA ALA A 5 -2.40 0.17 19.66
C ALA A 5 -0.86 0.05 19.54
N ALA A 6 -0.33 -0.32 18.38
CA ALA A 6 1.10 -0.36 18.15
C ALA A 6 1.72 1.05 18.07
N ILE A 7 1.04 1.99 17.42
CA ILE A 7 1.45 3.40 17.42
C ILE A 7 1.40 3.99 18.84
N ASP A 8 0.30 3.78 19.57
CA ASP A 8 0.15 4.24 20.95
C ASP A 8 1.22 3.64 21.88
N ALA A 9 1.77 2.47 21.55
CA ALA A 9 2.88 1.82 22.25
C ALA A 9 4.28 2.31 21.82
N GLY A 10 4.37 3.23 20.86
CA GLY A 10 5.61 3.88 20.43
C GLY A 10 6.16 3.42 19.07
N ALA A 11 5.38 2.74 18.24
CA ALA A 11 5.78 2.45 16.86
C ALA A 11 5.62 3.70 15.98
N ASP A 12 6.60 3.98 15.11
CA ASP A 12 6.49 5.02 14.07
C ASP A 12 5.78 4.50 12.81
N ILE A 13 5.97 3.22 12.50
CA ILE A 13 5.44 2.57 11.29
C ILE A 13 4.80 1.23 11.68
N VAL A 14 3.57 0.99 11.22
CA VAL A 14 2.91 -0.32 11.26
C VAL A 14 2.68 -0.81 9.85
N PHE A 15 3.16 -2.01 9.55
CA PHE A 15 2.94 -2.67 8.25
C PHE A 15 2.07 -3.92 8.42
N GLY A 16 0.83 -3.82 7.97
CA GLY A 16 -0.13 -4.91 7.83
C GLY A 16 -0.02 -5.59 6.46
N SER A 17 -0.36 -6.87 6.42
CA SER A 17 -0.38 -7.68 5.19
C SER A 17 -1.44 -8.78 5.33
N HIS A 18 -1.49 -9.68 4.34
CA HIS A 18 -2.40 -10.84 4.19
C HIS A 18 -3.67 -10.69 3.35
N PRO A 19 -4.42 -9.57 3.29
CA PRO A 19 -5.73 -9.58 2.64
C PRO A 19 -5.70 -9.73 1.11
N HIS A 20 -4.51 -9.80 0.50
CA HIS A 20 -4.29 -9.98 -0.94
C HIS A 20 -4.90 -8.88 -1.83
N VAL A 21 -5.33 -7.77 -1.23
CA VAL A 21 -5.90 -6.59 -1.89
C VAL A 21 -5.29 -5.32 -1.30
N LEU A 22 -5.27 -4.25 -2.10
CA LEU A 22 -4.76 -2.95 -1.66
C LEU A 22 -5.71 -2.33 -0.63
N GLN A 23 -5.18 -1.83 0.48
CA GLN A 23 -5.94 -1.18 1.55
C GLN A 23 -5.35 0.19 1.91
N PRO A 24 -6.11 1.06 2.60
CA PRO A 24 -5.66 2.41 2.93
C PRO A 24 -4.34 2.49 3.69
N ILE A 25 -3.73 3.66 3.57
CA ILE A 25 -2.63 4.15 4.40
C ILE A 25 -3.23 5.19 5.34
N GLU A 26 -2.99 5.04 6.63
CA GLU A 26 -3.52 5.93 7.65
C GLU A 26 -2.38 6.58 8.42
N GLU A 27 -2.40 7.91 8.52
CA GLU A 27 -1.60 8.63 9.52
C GLU A 27 -2.38 8.70 10.83
N TYR A 28 -1.77 8.19 11.91
CA TYR A 28 -2.39 8.16 13.23
C TYR A 28 -1.32 8.38 14.30
N GLY A 29 -1.60 9.20 15.31
CA GLY A 29 -0.72 9.37 16.47
C GLY A 29 0.71 9.86 16.18
N GLY A 30 0.95 10.45 15.00
CA GLY A 30 2.29 10.84 14.54
C GLY A 30 3.08 9.74 13.82
N GLY A 31 2.52 8.54 13.68
CA GLY A 31 3.05 7.46 12.86
C GLY A 31 2.15 7.12 11.67
N ILE A 32 2.55 6.10 10.92
CA ILE A 32 1.89 5.68 9.67
C ILE A 32 1.55 4.18 9.70
N ILE A 33 0.35 3.84 9.23
CA ILE A 33 -0.19 2.49 9.20
C ILE A 33 -0.50 2.11 7.76
N PHE A 34 0.20 1.10 7.25
CA PHE A 34 -0.11 0.47 5.97
C PHE A 34 -0.99 -0.75 6.24
N TYR A 35 -2.30 -0.70 5.97
CA TYR A 35 -3.17 -1.83 6.27
C TYR A 35 -2.90 -3.05 5.37
N SER A 36 -2.66 -2.80 4.09
CA SER A 36 -2.15 -3.79 3.14
C SER A 36 -1.71 -3.15 1.82
N LEU A 37 -0.57 -3.58 1.29
CA LEU A 37 -0.15 -3.21 -0.07
C LEU A 37 -0.60 -4.21 -1.15
N GLY A 38 -1.47 -5.16 -0.80
CA GLY A 38 -1.97 -6.18 -1.72
C GLY A 38 -0.90 -7.16 -2.21
N ASN A 39 -1.14 -7.73 -3.39
CA ASN A 39 -0.19 -8.63 -4.04
C ASN A 39 0.95 -7.84 -4.72
N PHE A 40 2.09 -8.47 -4.97
CA PHE A 40 3.17 -7.89 -5.79
C PHE A 40 3.66 -8.93 -6.81
N SER A 41 4.79 -9.60 -6.57
CA SER A 41 5.22 -10.78 -7.34
C SER A 41 5.04 -12.04 -6.49
N PHE A 42 3.84 -12.64 -6.53
CA PHE A 42 3.47 -13.81 -5.73
C PHE A 42 2.81 -14.90 -6.56
N GLY A 43 3.43 -16.07 -6.68
CA GLY A 43 3.06 -17.17 -7.60
C GLY A 43 1.75 -17.90 -7.32
N GLY A 44 1.04 -17.60 -6.22
CA GLY A 44 -0.16 -18.34 -5.82
C GLY A 44 -1.47 -17.87 -6.46
N ASN A 45 -1.51 -16.69 -7.06
CA ASN A 45 -2.74 -16.11 -7.59
C ASN A 45 -2.60 -15.69 -9.07
N GLY A 46 -2.96 -16.61 -9.98
CA GLY A 46 -2.82 -16.43 -11.43
C GLY A 46 -3.89 -15.52 -12.07
N ALA A 47 -4.97 -15.19 -11.37
CA ALA A 47 -6.05 -14.34 -11.86
C ALA A 47 -6.72 -13.61 -10.67
N PRO A 48 -6.03 -12.64 -10.06
CA PRO A 48 -6.55 -11.94 -8.91
C PRO A 48 -7.76 -11.09 -9.31
N LYS A 49 -8.69 -10.90 -8.38
CA LYS A 49 -9.79 -9.94 -8.58
C LYS A 49 -9.27 -8.50 -8.55
N ASP A 50 -8.22 -8.23 -7.75
CA ASP A 50 -7.54 -6.94 -7.69
C ASP A 50 -6.17 -7.03 -8.34
N TYR A 51 -5.95 -6.23 -9.37
CA TYR A 51 -4.62 -6.08 -9.97
C TYR A 51 -3.85 -4.92 -9.38
N ASP A 52 -4.50 -4.05 -8.61
CA ASP A 52 -3.86 -2.85 -8.06
C ASP A 52 -2.91 -3.21 -6.91
N THR A 53 -1.74 -2.59 -6.93
CA THR A 53 -0.70 -2.65 -5.90
C THR A 53 0.06 -1.32 -5.88
N ALA A 54 0.98 -1.17 -4.93
CA ALA A 54 1.84 -0.01 -4.88
C ALA A 54 3.24 -0.38 -4.37
N LEU A 55 4.26 0.27 -4.91
CA LEU A 55 5.55 0.36 -4.24
C LEU A 55 5.52 1.59 -3.35
N VAL A 56 5.93 1.42 -2.09
CA VAL A 56 5.94 2.50 -1.11
C VAL A 56 7.35 2.66 -0.55
N GLN A 57 7.81 3.90 -0.53
CA GLN A 57 9.03 4.31 0.16
C GLN A 57 8.69 5.33 1.23
N GLN A 58 8.90 4.97 2.49
CA GLN A 58 8.83 5.89 3.62
C GLN A 58 10.26 6.25 4.06
N GLU A 59 10.58 7.54 4.03
CA GLU A 59 11.85 8.02 4.60
C GLU A 59 11.80 7.98 6.13
N VAL A 60 12.88 7.49 6.74
CA VAL A 60 13.09 7.52 8.19
C VAL A 60 14.35 8.35 8.45
N ILE A 61 14.18 9.47 9.14
CA ILE A 61 15.24 10.45 9.39
C ILE A 61 15.61 10.38 10.86
N ARG A 62 16.90 10.16 11.13
CA ARG A 62 17.48 10.22 12.47
C ARG A 62 18.44 11.41 12.57
N ASP A 63 18.23 12.28 13.55
CA ASP A 63 19.11 13.44 13.77
C ASP A 63 20.36 13.09 14.62
N GLY A 64 21.21 14.08 14.85
CA GLY A 64 22.45 13.93 15.61
C GLY A 64 22.25 13.72 17.13
N GLU A 65 21.07 14.02 17.65
CA GLU A 65 20.68 13.78 19.05
C GLU A 65 20.05 12.39 19.22
N GLY A 66 19.75 11.72 18.10
CA GLY A 66 19.20 10.38 18.04
C GLY A 66 17.68 10.35 17.94
N ASN A 67 17.01 11.51 17.79
CA ASN A 67 15.57 11.56 17.55
C ASN A 67 15.25 11.00 16.17
N VAL A 68 14.16 10.25 16.06
CA VAL A 68 13.65 9.67 14.82
C VAL A 68 12.37 10.39 14.40
N ARG A 69 12.22 10.65 13.10
CA ARG A 69 10.99 11.16 12.51
C ARG A 69 10.78 10.59 11.12
N LEU A 70 9.52 10.57 10.68
CA LEU A 70 9.17 10.23 9.31
C LEU A 70 9.44 11.43 8.38
N GLY A 71 10.01 11.12 7.20
CA GLY A 71 10.23 12.06 6.11
C GLY A 71 9.21 11.87 4.99
N GLN A 72 9.64 12.09 3.75
CA GLN A 72 8.76 11.96 2.59
C GLN A 72 8.21 10.53 2.43
N LEU A 73 6.91 10.43 2.15
CA LEU A 73 6.27 9.23 1.65
C LEU A 73 6.19 9.31 0.12
N THR A 74 6.77 8.34 -0.58
CA THR A 74 6.65 8.20 -2.04
C THR A 74 5.88 6.93 -2.37
N ILE A 75 4.87 7.08 -3.22
CA ILE A 75 4.01 5.98 -3.67
C ILE A 75 4.15 5.87 -5.19
N VAL A 76 4.41 4.65 -5.67
CA VAL A 76 4.37 4.30 -7.09
C VAL A 76 3.21 3.34 -7.32
N PRO A 77 2.06 3.85 -7.81
CA PRO A 77 0.94 3.02 -8.26
C PRO A 77 1.38 2.00 -9.29
N ALA A 78 0.94 0.74 -9.13
CA ALA A 78 1.30 -0.32 -10.06
C ALA A 78 0.18 -1.35 -10.22
N SER A 79 0.22 -2.07 -11.33
CA SER A 79 -0.48 -3.33 -11.51
C SER A 79 0.45 -4.47 -11.09
N VAL A 80 -0.08 -5.54 -10.51
CA VAL A 80 0.67 -6.79 -10.27
C VAL A 80 1.05 -7.53 -11.56
N SER A 81 0.49 -7.11 -12.70
CA SER A 81 0.74 -7.70 -14.02
C SER A 81 0.94 -6.66 -15.11
N SER A 82 1.78 -6.99 -16.08
CA SER A 82 1.97 -6.21 -17.31
C SER A 82 0.97 -6.57 -18.43
N VAL A 83 0.07 -7.54 -18.22
CA VAL A 83 -0.87 -8.02 -19.25
C VAL A 83 -2.30 -8.09 -18.71
N ALA A 84 -3.27 -7.94 -19.60
CA ALA A 84 -4.69 -8.08 -19.26
C ALA A 84 -5.09 -9.54 -19.02
N GLY A 85 -6.00 -9.77 -18.07
CA GLY A 85 -6.71 -11.03 -17.88
C GLY A 85 -5.95 -12.17 -17.19
N ARG A 86 -4.67 -11.98 -16.81
CA ARG A 86 -3.92 -12.93 -15.98
C ARG A 86 -2.83 -12.23 -15.19
N ASN A 87 -2.44 -12.79 -14.07
CA ASN A 87 -1.24 -12.37 -13.36
C ASN A 87 -0.03 -13.10 -13.92
N ASN A 88 0.83 -12.37 -14.63
CA ASN A 88 2.12 -12.88 -15.10
C ASN A 88 3.29 -12.61 -14.13
N PHE A 89 2.98 -12.15 -12.91
CA PHE A 89 3.94 -11.88 -11.83
C PHE A 89 5.01 -10.83 -12.18
N GLN A 90 4.65 -9.90 -13.07
CA GLN A 90 5.47 -8.76 -13.47
C GLN A 90 4.80 -7.46 -13.03
N PRO A 91 5.05 -7.00 -11.79
CA PRO A 91 4.57 -5.71 -11.34
C PRO A 91 5.01 -4.60 -12.29
N THR A 92 4.05 -3.77 -12.69
CA THR A 92 4.24 -2.75 -13.72
C THR A 92 3.67 -1.44 -13.21
N PRO A 93 4.49 -0.40 -13.02
CA PRO A 93 4.01 0.93 -12.65
C PRO A 93 2.94 1.42 -13.62
N TYR A 94 1.91 2.06 -13.09
CA TYR A 94 0.97 2.82 -13.90
C TYR A 94 1.59 4.17 -14.26
N GLU A 95 1.33 4.64 -15.47
CA GLU A 95 1.71 5.99 -15.86
C GLU A 95 0.86 7.03 -15.11
N PRO A 96 1.44 8.16 -14.66
CA PRO A 96 0.70 9.22 -13.98
C PRO A 96 -0.52 9.72 -14.78
N GLY A 97 -1.65 9.88 -14.08
CA GLY A 97 -2.92 10.37 -14.66
C GLY A 97 -3.71 9.33 -15.47
N THR A 98 -3.31 8.06 -15.44
CA THR A 98 -4.15 6.97 -15.95
C THR A 98 -5.19 6.56 -14.91
N GLU A 99 -6.30 5.96 -15.36
CA GLU A 99 -7.35 5.47 -14.46
C GLU A 99 -6.81 4.50 -13.39
N GLY A 100 -5.85 3.63 -13.76
CA GLY A 100 -5.20 2.73 -12.81
C GLY A 100 -4.37 3.46 -11.76
N TYR A 101 -3.63 4.49 -12.18
CA TYR A 101 -2.85 5.34 -11.28
C TYR A 101 -3.75 6.04 -10.25
N ASP A 102 -4.79 6.73 -10.72
CA ASP A 102 -5.70 7.49 -9.86
C ASP A 102 -6.51 6.56 -8.94
N ARG A 103 -6.90 5.38 -9.46
CA ARG A 103 -7.62 4.38 -8.66
C ARG A 103 -6.78 3.85 -7.51
N VAL A 104 -5.50 3.51 -7.73
CA VAL A 104 -4.60 3.08 -6.64
C VAL A 104 -4.50 4.17 -5.58
N LEU A 105 -4.25 5.42 -5.98
CA LEU A 105 -4.14 6.52 -5.01
C LEU A 105 -5.43 6.70 -4.21
N SER A 106 -6.59 6.65 -4.88
CA SER A 106 -7.89 6.73 -4.19
C SER A 106 -8.16 5.57 -3.22
N LYS A 107 -7.58 4.38 -3.47
CA LYS A 107 -7.67 3.25 -2.52
C LYS A 107 -6.79 3.49 -1.29
N LEU A 108 -5.61 4.07 -1.50
CA LEU A 108 -4.63 4.34 -0.44
C LEU A 108 -5.07 5.50 0.46
N ASP A 109 -5.79 6.50 -0.07
CA ASP A 109 -6.30 7.65 0.70
C ASP A 109 -7.75 7.46 1.23
N GLU A 110 -8.30 6.26 1.09
CA GLU A 110 -9.66 5.88 1.53
C GLU A 110 -10.82 6.58 0.79
N THR A 111 -10.57 7.27 -0.32
CA THR A 111 -11.63 7.94 -1.11
C THR A 111 -12.28 7.05 -2.18
N PHE A 112 -11.72 5.87 -2.45
CA PHE A 112 -12.25 4.93 -3.44
C PHE A 112 -13.63 4.40 -3.02
N SER A 113 -14.63 4.59 -3.89
CA SER A 113 -16.03 4.19 -3.64
C SER A 113 -16.48 2.94 -4.41
N GLY A 114 -15.55 2.29 -5.12
CA GLY A 114 -15.82 1.07 -5.88
C GLY A 114 -15.94 -0.19 -4.99
N PRO A 115 -16.09 -1.37 -5.59
CA PRO A 115 -16.17 -2.61 -4.84
C PRO A 115 -14.83 -2.85 -4.12
N ASN A 116 -14.86 -2.78 -2.79
CA ASN A 116 -13.77 -3.30 -1.96
C ASN A 116 -13.73 -4.82 -2.16
N LEU A 117 -12.71 -5.27 -2.87
CA LEU A 117 -12.53 -6.68 -3.16
C LEU A 117 -12.35 -7.39 -1.83
N LYS A 118 -13.23 -8.36 -1.57
CA LYS A 118 -13.30 -9.03 -0.29
C LYS A 118 -11.99 -9.77 -0.03
N ILE A 119 -11.57 -9.74 1.24
CA ILE A 119 -10.62 -10.68 1.81
C ILE A 119 -11.26 -12.06 1.64
N ASP A 120 -10.73 -12.87 0.72
CA ASP A 120 -11.14 -14.28 0.56
C ASP A 120 -10.49 -15.11 1.69
#